data_AF-A0A974N8W7-F1
#
_entry.id   AF-A0A974N8W7-F1
#
_cell.length_a   1.000
_cell.length_b   1.000
_cell.length_c   1.000
_cell.angle_alpha   90.00
_cell.angle_beta   90.00
_cell.angle_gamma   90.00
#
_symmetry.space_group_name_H-M   'P 1'
#
loop_
_entity.id
_entity.type
_entity.pdbx_description
1 polymer ?
#
loop_
_entity_poly.entity_id
_entity_poly.type
_entity_poly.pdbx_seq_one_letter_code
_entity_poly.pdbx_strand_id
1 'polypeptide(L)'
;MDPELELANRVAALLDQSLTEAGVHHFLLGAAALLDSPPHEMLGPGIRFRWYVDERVIEVGAAANPSTGGCSVTVSSFDRAPVIDSREHGAFKLWTPGSGLPYQWLLVLDGRARDWLPYTPVITTWNDLDDTVGDLLNTLPTDIALTPPTWRRPLAYRWTMGPQAPWAQVAFTGEPEGVRVTTTSHAGGKSDLLVPRALLERGEVSMTDVIAGMAGGTAVSEMDLIGTEGILTQPSRSDGAPGGPPAGSPVSTPRTGMSLEELRQRIATGSSSDGTDDGAVDEPVGGPARLGPVVPFQPGMTILEVLDMVEQILAGSPADEVLTAAGARPAPVLDGPGYRAQGWYARPHSDGLEVAVSPEPAAGTCISVRDRANYAWYLAKTIEHRYGAPFGLRASSTGAFWRLFQVGGQGIEVSSGTGTVTVGVSSFEHFLARNYA
;
A
#
# COMPACT_ATOMS: atom_id res chain seq x y z
N MET A 1 21.30 -16.95 -10.11
CA MET A 1 20.34 -15.96 -10.61
C MET A 1 19.93 -15.14 -9.41
N ASP A 2 19.92 -13.81 -9.51
CA ASP A 2 19.40 -12.94 -8.45
C ASP A 2 17.86 -12.92 -8.54
N PRO A 3 17.15 -13.54 -7.58
CA PRO A 3 15.69 -13.65 -7.65
C PRO A 3 14.99 -12.28 -7.54
N GLU A 4 15.58 -11.32 -6.84
CA GLU A 4 14.98 -9.99 -6.66
C GLU A 4 14.93 -9.25 -8.00
N LEU A 5 16.05 -9.28 -8.73
CA LEU A 5 16.18 -8.65 -10.03
C LEU A 5 15.30 -9.34 -11.08
N GLU A 6 15.23 -10.67 -11.04
CA GLU A 6 14.37 -11.45 -11.93
C GLU A 6 12.89 -11.11 -11.73
N LEU A 7 12.43 -11.00 -10.48
CA LEU A 7 11.05 -10.56 -10.20
C LEU A 7 10.79 -9.12 -10.65
N ALA A 8 11.74 -8.22 -10.43
CA ALA A 8 11.65 -6.85 -10.91
C ALA A 8 11.57 -6.78 -12.46
N ASN A 9 12.32 -7.63 -13.17
CA ASN A 9 12.20 -7.75 -14.63
C ASN A 9 10.84 -8.29 -15.07
N ARG A 10 10.34 -9.33 -14.38
CA ARG A 10 9.03 -9.93 -14.69
C ARG A 10 7.89 -8.94 -14.51
N VAL A 11 7.90 -8.13 -13.44
CA VAL A 11 6.86 -7.13 -13.21
C VAL A 11 6.97 -5.96 -14.20
N ALA A 12 8.20 -5.56 -14.57
CA ALA A 12 8.42 -4.54 -15.61
C ALA A 12 7.95 -5.00 -17.00
N ALA A 13 7.99 -6.30 -17.29
CA ALA A 13 7.44 -6.85 -18.54
C ALA A 13 5.91 -6.68 -18.64
N LEU A 14 5.22 -6.43 -17.53
CA LEU A 14 3.77 -6.18 -17.48
C LEU A 14 3.40 -4.71 -17.72
N LEU A 15 4.37 -3.81 -17.94
CA LEU A 15 4.08 -2.41 -18.26
C LEU A 15 3.19 -2.29 -19.50
N ASP A 16 2.22 -1.38 -19.43
CA ASP A 16 1.18 -1.13 -20.44
C ASP A 16 0.20 -2.31 -20.67
N GLN A 17 0.17 -3.30 -19.78
CA GLN A 17 -0.80 -4.41 -19.83
C GLN A 17 -1.88 -4.22 -18.75
N SER A 18 -3.14 -4.44 -19.13
CA SER A 18 -4.23 -4.56 -18.15
C SER A 18 -4.16 -5.92 -17.46
N LEU A 19 -3.92 -5.92 -16.15
CA LEU A 19 -3.84 -7.15 -15.37
C LEU A 19 -5.21 -7.50 -14.78
N THR A 20 -5.58 -8.77 -14.81
CA THR A 20 -6.78 -9.30 -14.12
C THR A 20 -6.38 -9.96 -12.79
N GLU A 21 -7.36 -10.28 -11.93
CA GLU A 21 -7.10 -11.05 -10.70
C GLU A 21 -6.37 -12.37 -11.00
N ALA A 22 -6.76 -13.09 -12.04
CA ALA A 22 -6.09 -14.32 -12.47
C ALA A 22 -4.64 -14.07 -12.92
N GLY A 23 -4.37 -12.92 -13.55
CA GLY A 23 -3.02 -12.48 -13.89
C GLY A 23 -2.16 -12.21 -12.66
N VAL A 24 -2.73 -11.58 -11.63
CA VAL A 24 -2.08 -11.41 -10.31
C VAL A 24 -1.76 -12.77 -9.69
N HIS A 25 -2.71 -13.72 -9.69
CA HIS A 25 -2.48 -15.05 -9.14
C HIS A 25 -1.36 -15.79 -9.86
N HIS A 26 -1.34 -15.73 -11.19
CA HIS A 26 -0.30 -16.36 -11.99
C HIS A 26 1.08 -15.74 -11.70
N PHE A 27 1.16 -14.42 -11.55
CA PHE A 27 2.40 -13.75 -11.15
C PHE A 27 2.89 -14.23 -9.79
N LEU A 28 2.01 -14.27 -8.78
CA LEU A 28 2.34 -14.69 -7.42
C LEU A 28 2.80 -16.15 -7.36
N LEU A 29 2.10 -17.06 -8.05
CA LEU A 29 2.50 -18.45 -8.16
C LEU A 29 3.84 -18.61 -8.89
N GLY A 30 4.09 -17.80 -9.91
CA GLY A 30 5.38 -17.74 -10.61
C GLY A 30 6.51 -17.20 -9.74
N ALA A 31 6.23 -16.27 -8.83
CA ALA A 31 7.18 -15.78 -7.84
C ALA A 31 7.51 -16.85 -6.79
N ALA A 32 6.48 -17.54 -6.27
CA ALA A 32 6.67 -18.66 -5.36
C ALA A 32 7.51 -19.80 -5.99
N ALA A 33 7.27 -20.10 -7.26
CA ALA A 33 8.07 -21.09 -7.99
C ALA A 33 9.54 -20.65 -8.19
N LEU A 34 9.79 -19.36 -8.41
CA LEU A 34 11.15 -18.82 -8.52
C LEU A 34 11.89 -18.86 -7.17
N LEU A 35 11.17 -18.60 -6.08
CA LEU A 35 11.70 -18.56 -4.70
C LEU A 35 11.63 -19.93 -4.00
N ASP A 36 11.24 -20.98 -4.73
CA ASP A 36 11.09 -22.37 -4.25
C ASP A 36 10.26 -22.50 -2.95
N SER A 37 9.29 -21.60 -2.75
CA SER A 37 8.47 -21.57 -1.54
C SER A 37 7.23 -20.68 -1.70
N PRO A 38 6.10 -21.02 -1.04
CA PRO A 38 5.02 -20.05 -0.84
C PRO A 38 5.50 -18.88 0.04
N PRO A 39 4.80 -17.73 0.05
CA PRO A 39 5.17 -16.64 0.94
C PRO A 39 5.12 -17.08 2.40
N HIS A 40 6.01 -16.53 3.21
CA HIS A 40 6.01 -16.73 4.66
C HIS A 40 4.77 -16.12 5.31
N GLU A 41 4.39 -14.93 4.86
CA GLU A 41 3.29 -14.17 5.43
C GLU A 41 2.52 -13.34 4.39
N MET A 42 1.28 -13.04 4.76
CA MET A 42 0.34 -12.20 4.05
C MET A 42 -0.12 -11.08 4.98
N LEU A 43 -0.20 -9.86 4.47
CA LEU A 43 -0.62 -8.69 5.25
C LEU A 43 -1.39 -7.68 4.41
N GLY A 44 -2.30 -6.95 5.05
CA GLY A 44 -3.11 -5.91 4.43
C GLY A 44 -3.68 -4.92 5.46
N PRO A 45 -4.45 -3.90 5.05
CA PRO A 45 -5.02 -3.66 3.73
C PRO A 45 -3.99 -3.41 2.63
N GLY A 46 -4.37 -3.69 1.37
CA GLY A 46 -3.45 -3.60 0.24
C GLY A 46 -2.49 -4.78 0.26
N ILE A 47 -3.02 -5.94 -0.11
CA ILE A 47 -2.38 -7.23 0.11
C ILE A 47 -0.91 -7.26 -0.34
N ARG A 48 -0.05 -7.68 0.57
CA ARG A 48 1.38 -7.94 0.33
C ARG A 48 1.74 -9.34 0.79
N PHE A 49 2.58 -9.99 0.00
CA PHE A 49 3.11 -11.33 0.22
C PHE A 49 4.61 -11.22 0.44
N ARG A 50 5.12 -11.73 1.56
CA ARG A 50 6.53 -11.61 1.93
C ARG A 50 7.24 -12.94 1.97
N TRP A 51 8.46 -12.95 1.42
CA TRP A 51 9.44 -14.01 1.55
C TRP A 51 10.66 -13.47 2.28
N TYR A 52 11.20 -14.27 3.18
CA TYR A 52 12.44 -14.00 3.88
C TYR A 52 13.53 -14.86 3.24
N VAL A 53 14.49 -14.21 2.58
CA VAL A 53 15.63 -14.85 1.92
C VAL A 53 16.88 -14.37 2.64
N ASP A 54 17.35 -15.16 3.61
CA ASP A 54 18.38 -14.75 4.56
C ASP A 54 18.00 -13.42 5.26
N GLU A 55 18.85 -12.39 5.15
CA GLU A 55 18.61 -11.04 5.72
C GLU A 55 17.75 -10.15 4.80
N ARG A 56 17.38 -10.63 3.62
CA ARG A 56 16.59 -9.91 2.62
C ARG A 56 15.12 -10.24 2.74
N VAL A 57 14.29 -9.25 2.48
CA VAL A 57 12.85 -9.41 2.31
C VAL A 57 12.53 -9.18 0.85
N ILE A 58 11.77 -10.09 0.26
CA ILE A 58 11.12 -9.89 -1.03
C ILE A 58 9.63 -9.76 -0.76
N GLU A 59 9.04 -8.66 -1.22
CA GLU A 59 7.63 -8.35 -1.04
C GLU A 59 6.97 -8.20 -2.41
N VAL A 60 5.87 -8.93 -2.62
CA VAL A 60 5.00 -8.72 -3.78
C VAL A 60 3.69 -8.16 -3.29
N GLY A 61 3.37 -6.92 -3.67
CA GLY A 61 2.09 -6.29 -3.42
C GLY A 61 1.15 -6.43 -4.62
N ALA A 62 -0.14 -6.56 -4.35
CA ALA A 62 -1.18 -6.50 -5.38
C ALA A 62 -2.26 -5.48 -5.00
N ALA A 63 -2.78 -4.79 -6.00
CA ALA A 63 -3.86 -3.83 -5.79
C ALA A 63 -4.85 -3.89 -6.94
N ALA A 64 -6.14 -3.80 -6.62
CA ALA A 64 -7.18 -3.49 -7.59
C ALA A 64 -7.09 -2.01 -7.97
N ASN A 65 -7.42 -1.68 -9.21
CA ASN A 65 -7.52 -0.32 -9.70
C ASN A 65 -8.97 -0.03 -10.12
N PRO A 66 -9.79 0.53 -9.21
CA PRO A 66 -11.20 0.80 -9.47
C PRO A 66 -11.44 1.66 -10.70
N SER A 67 -10.53 2.60 -11.01
CA SER A 67 -10.67 3.52 -12.14
C SER A 67 -10.55 2.86 -13.52
N THR A 68 -9.90 1.70 -13.59
CA THR A 68 -9.68 0.96 -14.85
C THR A 68 -10.33 -0.42 -14.87
N GLY A 69 -10.86 -0.88 -13.74
CA GLY A 69 -11.32 -2.26 -13.54
C GLY A 69 -10.19 -3.31 -13.57
N GLY A 70 -8.93 -2.88 -13.66
CA GLY A 70 -7.75 -3.76 -13.71
C GLY A 70 -7.10 -3.95 -12.35
N CYS A 71 -5.99 -4.69 -12.33
CA CYS A 71 -5.13 -4.91 -11.18
C CYS A 71 -3.72 -4.38 -11.46
N SER A 72 -2.92 -4.27 -10.42
CA SER A 72 -1.50 -3.99 -10.51
C SER A 72 -0.72 -4.88 -9.55
N VAL A 73 0.54 -5.12 -9.90
CA VAL A 73 1.50 -5.83 -9.05
C VAL A 73 2.72 -4.96 -8.84
N THR A 74 3.24 -4.97 -7.62
CA THR A 74 4.48 -4.31 -7.23
C THR A 74 5.42 -5.34 -6.61
N VAL A 75 6.67 -5.34 -7.04
CA VAL A 75 7.75 -6.10 -6.40
C VAL A 75 8.62 -5.11 -5.66
N SER A 76 8.91 -5.37 -4.38
CA SER A 76 9.90 -4.64 -3.60
C SER A 76 10.88 -5.61 -2.96
N SER A 77 12.12 -5.18 -2.74
CA SER A 77 13.05 -5.91 -1.89
C SER A 77 13.91 -4.97 -1.06
N PHE A 78 14.28 -5.39 0.14
CA PHE A 78 15.00 -4.57 1.11
C PHE A 78 15.61 -5.41 2.23
N ASP A 79 16.54 -4.82 2.99
CA ASP A 79 17.11 -5.47 4.18
C ASP A 79 16.08 -5.51 5.31
N ARG A 80 15.96 -6.67 5.95
CA ARG A 80 14.96 -6.93 6.99
C ARG A 80 15.14 -6.02 8.20
N ALA A 81 16.34 -5.98 8.78
CA ALA A 81 16.54 -5.38 10.09
C ALA A 81 16.20 -3.86 10.15
N PRO A 82 16.60 -3.03 9.17
CA PRO A 82 16.25 -1.61 9.21
C PRO A 82 14.77 -1.34 8.88
N VAL A 83 14.16 -2.13 8.00
CA VAL A 83 12.78 -1.89 7.55
C VAL A 83 11.76 -2.54 8.49
N ILE A 84 11.86 -3.85 8.73
CA ILE A 84 10.87 -4.58 9.52
C ILE A 84 11.19 -4.44 11.01
N ASP A 85 12.39 -4.81 11.44
CA ASP A 85 12.69 -4.95 12.87
C ASP A 85 12.87 -3.60 13.58
N SER A 86 13.11 -2.53 12.81
CA SER A 86 13.26 -1.16 13.31
C SER A 86 12.07 -0.26 12.94
N ARG A 87 11.82 0.00 11.65
CA ARG A 87 10.78 0.96 11.24
C ARG A 87 9.36 0.44 11.43
N GLU A 88 9.03 -0.71 10.87
CA GLU A 88 7.69 -1.29 10.99
C GLU A 88 7.35 -1.54 12.47
N HIS A 89 8.28 -2.14 13.20
CA HIS A 89 8.17 -2.34 14.65
C HIS A 89 8.02 -1.02 15.42
N GLY A 90 8.78 0.01 15.05
CA GLY A 90 8.69 1.35 15.63
C GLY A 90 7.34 2.02 15.35
N ALA A 91 6.83 1.90 14.12
CA ALA A 91 5.54 2.43 13.70
C ALA A 91 4.39 1.80 14.50
N PHE A 92 4.43 0.48 14.71
CA PHE A 92 3.46 -0.18 15.60
C PHE A 92 3.60 0.29 17.05
N LYS A 93 4.82 0.40 17.59
CA LYS A 93 5.05 0.82 18.97
C LYS A 93 4.62 2.25 19.27
N LEU A 94 4.75 3.14 18.28
CA LEU A 94 4.47 4.57 18.41
C LEU A 94 3.12 4.96 17.82
N TRP A 95 2.32 3.98 17.40
CA TRP A 95 1.04 4.23 16.76
C TRP A 95 0.07 4.98 17.68
N THR A 96 -0.63 5.94 17.11
CA THR A 96 -1.77 6.63 17.71
C THR A 96 -2.97 6.61 16.74
N PRO A 97 -4.22 6.70 17.24
CA PRO A 97 -5.39 6.86 16.37
C PRO A 97 -5.19 7.99 15.35
N GLY A 98 -5.57 7.75 14.09
CA GLY A 98 -5.34 8.66 12.96
C GLY A 98 -3.92 8.65 12.37
N SER A 99 -2.94 7.98 12.98
CA SER A 99 -1.68 7.65 12.32
C SER A 99 -1.86 6.34 11.54
N GLY A 100 -1.29 6.25 10.33
CA GLY A 100 -1.37 5.02 9.53
C GLY A 100 -0.60 3.88 10.18
N LEU A 101 -1.22 2.69 10.25
CA LEU A 101 -0.49 1.45 10.60
C LEU A 101 0.24 0.92 9.36
N PRO A 102 1.41 0.26 9.52
CA PRO A 102 2.05 -0.42 8.41
C PRO A 102 1.14 -1.44 7.73
N TYR A 103 0.29 -2.11 8.51
CA TYR A 103 -0.82 -2.97 8.08
C TYR A 103 -1.77 -3.20 9.26
N GLN A 104 -3.02 -3.54 8.99
CA GLN A 104 -4.04 -3.80 10.01
C GLN A 104 -4.33 -5.29 10.20
N TRP A 105 -3.88 -6.17 9.31
CA TRP A 105 -3.92 -7.62 9.51
C TRP A 105 -2.69 -8.33 8.96
N LEU A 106 -2.38 -9.46 9.59
CA LEU A 106 -1.25 -10.31 9.29
C LEU A 106 -1.65 -11.77 9.50
N LEU A 107 -1.26 -12.60 8.54
CA LEU A 107 -1.39 -14.05 8.56
C LEU A 107 -0.01 -14.66 8.24
N VAL A 108 0.51 -15.50 9.13
CA VAL A 108 1.72 -16.29 8.86
C VAL A 108 1.31 -17.64 8.25
N LEU A 109 1.79 -17.92 7.05
CA LEU A 109 1.41 -19.10 6.26
C LEU A 109 2.24 -20.35 6.58
N ASP A 110 3.51 -20.18 6.91
CA ASP A 110 4.43 -21.30 7.17
C ASP A 110 4.48 -21.74 8.66
N GLY A 111 3.71 -21.06 9.51
CA GLY A 111 3.55 -21.36 10.94
C GLY A 111 4.73 -20.97 11.82
N ARG A 112 5.78 -20.33 11.29
CA ARG A 112 6.92 -19.88 12.09
C ARG A 112 6.53 -18.65 12.91
N ALA A 113 6.83 -18.65 14.20
CA ALA A 113 6.57 -17.50 15.05
C ALA A 113 7.43 -16.30 14.62
N ARG A 114 6.84 -15.10 14.64
CA ARG A 114 7.60 -13.84 14.56
C ARG A 114 8.31 -13.54 15.88
N ASP A 115 9.43 -12.82 15.80
CA ASP A 115 10.19 -12.35 16.96
C ASP A 115 9.44 -11.27 17.75
N TRP A 116 8.54 -10.55 17.09
CA TRP A 116 7.63 -9.57 17.68
C TRP A 116 6.28 -9.60 16.96
N LEU A 117 5.22 -9.27 17.70
CA LEU A 117 3.87 -9.15 17.15
C LEU A 117 3.51 -7.68 16.98
N PRO A 118 2.74 -7.32 15.93
CA PRO A 118 2.17 -6.00 15.76
C PRO A 118 1.49 -5.51 17.04
N TYR A 119 1.64 -4.21 17.33
CA TYR A 119 0.90 -3.59 18.42
C TYR A 119 -0.60 -3.75 18.16
N THR A 120 -1.33 -3.98 19.23
CA THR A 120 -2.77 -4.16 19.19
C THR A 120 -3.44 -2.79 19.32
N PRO A 121 -4.15 -2.30 18.30
CA PRO A 121 -4.80 -1.00 18.39
C PRO A 121 -5.85 -1.02 19.52
N VAL A 122 -5.88 0.06 20.30
CA VAL A 122 -6.89 0.25 21.35
C VAL A 122 -8.08 0.98 20.74
N ILE A 123 -9.23 0.30 20.71
CA ILE A 123 -10.47 0.87 20.17
C ILE A 123 -11.30 1.43 21.32
N THR A 124 -11.46 2.75 21.36
CA THR A 124 -12.26 3.44 22.38
C THR A 124 -13.47 4.18 21.82
N THR A 125 -13.41 4.57 20.54
CA THR A 125 -14.46 5.30 19.84
C THR A 125 -14.87 4.61 18.55
N TRP A 126 -15.98 5.06 17.97
CA TRP A 126 -16.39 4.65 16.62
C TRP A 126 -15.40 5.09 15.54
N ASN A 127 -14.68 6.19 15.72
CA ASN A 127 -13.63 6.60 14.79
C ASN A 127 -12.43 5.65 14.87
N ASP A 128 -12.02 5.25 16.07
CA ASP A 128 -10.94 4.25 16.23
C ASP A 128 -11.34 2.92 15.56
N LEU A 129 -12.62 2.54 15.65
CA LEU A 129 -13.14 1.33 15.02
C LEU A 129 -13.15 1.47 13.49
N ASP A 130 -13.56 2.63 12.97
CA ASP A 130 -13.58 2.94 11.54
C ASP A 130 -12.18 2.87 10.93
N ASP A 131 -11.21 3.56 11.55
CA ASP A 131 -9.80 3.63 11.14
C ASP A 131 -9.05 2.28 11.26
N THR A 132 -9.66 1.27 11.89
CA THR A 132 -9.03 -0.05 12.12
C THR A 132 -9.86 -1.18 11.54
N VAL A 133 -10.86 -1.67 12.27
CA VAL A 133 -11.66 -2.84 11.89
C VAL A 133 -12.60 -2.54 10.73
N GLY A 134 -13.15 -1.33 10.68
CA GLY A 134 -14.00 -0.85 9.61
C GLY A 134 -13.29 -0.86 8.27
N ASP A 135 -12.20 -0.11 8.17
CA ASP A 135 -11.33 -0.03 7.00
C ASP A 135 -10.80 -1.40 6.56
N LEU A 136 -10.36 -2.21 7.52
CA LEU A 136 -9.97 -3.60 7.27
C LEU A 136 -11.08 -4.39 6.60
N LEU A 137 -12.28 -4.43 7.18
CA LEU A 137 -13.37 -5.25 6.65
C LEU A 137 -13.89 -4.72 5.31
N ASN A 138 -13.77 -3.42 5.05
CA ASN A 138 -14.10 -2.83 3.75
C ASN A 138 -13.15 -3.33 2.65
N THR A 139 -11.87 -3.52 2.96
CA THR A 139 -10.81 -3.86 1.99
C THR A 139 -10.47 -5.36 1.91
N LEU A 140 -10.76 -6.11 2.98
CA LEU A 140 -10.42 -7.52 3.12
C LEU A 140 -10.93 -8.41 1.96
N PRO A 141 -12.15 -8.25 1.43
CA PRO A 141 -12.60 -9.05 0.29
C PRO A 141 -11.71 -8.89 -0.95
N THR A 142 -11.26 -7.67 -1.23
CA THR A 142 -10.36 -7.37 -2.36
C THR A 142 -9.00 -8.03 -2.15
N ASP A 143 -8.44 -7.95 -0.93
CA ASP A 143 -7.17 -8.62 -0.58
C ASP A 143 -7.27 -10.16 -0.75
N ILE A 144 -8.38 -10.76 -0.29
CA ILE A 144 -8.61 -12.20 -0.43
C ILE A 144 -8.80 -12.59 -1.89
N ALA A 145 -9.51 -11.79 -2.68
CA ALA A 145 -9.70 -12.03 -4.10
C ALA A 145 -8.38 -12.00 -4.88
N LEU A 146 -7.48 -11.07 -4.55
CA LEU A 146 -6.13 -10.96 -5.13
C LEU A 146 -5.16 -12.06 -4.63
N THR A 147 -5.55 -12.82 -3.60
CA THR A 147 -4.78 -13.96 -3.10
C THR A 147 -5.06 -15.22 -3.92
N PRO A 148 -4.03 -15.98 -4.36
CA PRO A 148 -4.21 -17.27 -5.00
C PRO A 148 -5.07 -18.22 -4.16
N PRO A 149 -6.04 -18.95 -4.75
CA PRO A 149 -6.97 -19.79 -4.00
C PRO A 149 -6.31 -20.80 -3.05
N THR A 150 -5.13 -21.33 -3.40
CA THR A 150 -4.38 -22.30 -2.59
C THR A 150 -3.77 -21.70 -1.32
N TRP A 151 -3.62 -20.38 -1.25
CA TRP A 151 -3.04 -19.66 -0.12
C TRP A 151 -4.09 -19.07 0.83
N ARG A 152 -5.35 -18.96 0.36
CA ARG A 152 -6.44 -18.40 1.17
C ARG A 152 -6.63 -19.18 2.47
N ARG A 153 -6.90 -18.45 3.54
CA ARG A 153 -7.27 -18.97 4.87
C ARG A 153 -8.51 -18.23 5.35
N PRO A 154 -9.33 -18.84 6.23
CA PRO A 154 -10.43 -18.11 6.86
C PRO A 154 -9.90 -16.93 7.66
N LEU A 155 -10.49 -15.75 7.42
CA LEU A 155 -10.18 -14.52 8.13
C LEU A 155 -11.48 -13.99 8.74
N ALA A 156 -11.60 -14.07 10.06
CA ALA A 156 -12.85 -13.75 10.74
C ALA A 156 -12.66 -12.99 12.05
N TYR A 157 -13.62 -12.13 12.37
CA TYR A 157 -13.75 -11.43 13.65
C TYR A 157 -15.06 -11.81 14.32
N ARG A 158 -15.03 -12.04 15.63
CA ARG A 158 -16.21 -12.38 16.44
C ARG A 158 -16.36 -11.42 17.59
N TRP A 159 -17.56 -10.87 17.73
CA TRP A 159 -17.86 -9.80 18.68
C TRP A 159 -19.12 -10.12 19.49
N THR A 160 -19.16 -9.69 20.75
CA THR A 160 -20.39 -9.46 21.49
C THR A 160 -20.84 -8.02 21.33
N MET A 161 -22.13 -7.76 21.15
CA MET A 161 -22.66 -6.43 20.79
C MET A 161 -23.24 -5.64 21.98
N GLY A 162 -23.13 -6.14 23.20
CA GLY A 162 -23.68 -5.54 24.42
C GLY A 162 -25.08 -6.09 24.78
N PRO A 163 -25.51 -5.93 26.04
CA PRO A 163 -26.72 -6.60 26.56
C PRO A 163 -28.04 -6.00 26.06
N GLN A 164 -28.02 -4.76 25.57
CA GLN A 164 -29.20 -4.07 25.03
C GLN A 164 -29.27 -4.12 23.50
N ALA A 165 -28.26 -4.68 22.84
CA ALA A 165 -28.24 -4.80 21.40
C ALA A 165 -29.24 -5.87 20.90
N PRO A 166 -29.74 -5.75 19.66
CA PRO A 166 -30.58 -6.78 19.06
C PRO A 166 -29.89 -8.15 18.94
N TRP A 167 -28.56 -8.14 18.82
CA TRP A 167 -27.73 -9.32 18.61
C TRP A 167 -26.83 -9.56 19.82
N ALA A 168 -26.71 -10.83 20.23
CA ALA A 168 -25.80 -11.19 21.31
C ALA A 168 -24.36 -11.35 20.79
N GLN A 169 -24.23 -12.02 19.64
CA GLN A 169 -22.95 -12.30 18.98
C GLN A 169 -23.05 -12.06 17.48
N VAL A 170 -21.99 -11.52 16.91
CA VAL A 170 -21.85 -11.33 15.46
C VAL A 170 -20.45 -11.75 15.04
N ALA A 171 -20.35 -12.44 13.90
CA ALA A 171 -19.09 -12.72 13.26
C ALA A 171 -19.06 -12.16 11.84
N PHE A 172 -17.92 -11.55 11.49
CA PHE A 172 -17.60 -11.01 10.19
C PHE A 172 -16.50 -11.87 9.58
N THR A 173 -16.76 -12.51 8.45
CA THR A 173 -15.81 -13.39 7.76
C THR A 173 -15.52 -12.84 6.37
N GLY A 174 -14.26 -12.62 6.05
CA GLY A 174 -13.85 -12.18 4.72
C GLY A 174 -13.92 -13.31 3.70
N GLU A 175 -14.51 -13.03 2.54
CA GLU A 175 -14.59 -13.89 1.37
C GLU A 175 -14.18 -13.07 0.13
N PRO A 176 -13.70 -13.70 -0.96
CA PRO A 176 -13.40 -12.96 -2.20
C PRO A 176 -14.59 -12.13 -2.71
N GLU A 177 -15.80 -12.63 -2.49
CA GLU A 177 -17.05 -12.03 -2.96
C GLU A 177 -17.59 -10.95 -2.02
N GLY A 178 -17.07 -10.83 -0.79
CA GLY A 178 -17.58 -9.87 0.20
C GLY A 178 -17.30 -10.23 1.66
N VAL A 179 -18.01 -9.60 2.58
CA VAL A 179 -17.95 -9.93 4.01
C VAL A 179 -19.21 -10.68 4.42
N ARG A 180 -19.05 -11.93 4.85
CA ARG A 180 -20.15 -12.72 5.43
C ARG A 180 -20.40 -12.28 6.87
N VAL A 181 -21.63 -11.88 7.15
CA VAL A 181 -22.10 -11.44 8.47
C VAL A 181 -23.02 -12.52 9.02
N THR A 182 -22.55 -13.22 10.05
CA THR A 182 -23.37 -14.19 10.79
C THR A 182 -23.73 -13.62 12.15
N THR A 183 -25.01 -13.66 12.51
CA THR A 183 -25.51 -13.10 13.77
C THR A 183 -26.21 -14.16 14.60
N THR A 184 -26.17 -14.00 15.92
CA THR A 184 -26.94 -14.79 16.89
C THR A 184 -27.60 -13.84 17.89
N SER A 185 -28.93 -13.88 17.99
CA SER A 185 -29.70 -13.05 18.92
C SER A 185 -29.65 -13.61 20.34
N HIS A 186 -30.05 -12.81 21.34
CA HIS A 186 -30.15 -13.27 22.73
C HIS A 186 -31.13 -14.43 22.93
N ALA A 187 -32.13 -14.57 22.05
CA ALA A 187 -33.07 -15.69 22.04
C ALA A 187 -32.56 -16.92 21.26
N GLY A 188 -31.32 -16.88 20.74
CA GLY A 188 -30.71 -17.97 19.98
C GLY A 188 -31.08 -18.02 18.50
N GLY A 189 -31.80 -17.03 17.98
CA GLY A 189 -32.10 -16.90 16.55
C GLY A 189 -30.83 -16.57 15.77
N LYS A 190 -30.63 -17.22 14.61
CA LYS A 190 -29.45 -17.02 13.76
C LYS A 190 -29.83 -16.38 12.43
N SER A 191 -28.96 -15.53 11.92
CA SER A 191 -29.06 -14.98 10.55
C SER A 191 -27.69 -15.00 9.89
N ASP A 192 -27.68 -15.08 8.57
CA ASP A 192 -26.51 -14.92 7.71
C ASP A 192 -26.84 -13.95 6.57
N LEU A 193 -25.87 -13.15 6.16
CA LEU A 193 -25.94 -12.22 5.04
C LEU A 193 -24.53 -11.98 4.50
N LEU A 194 -24.37 -12.05 3.17
CA LEU A 194 -23.14 -11.62 2.52
C LEU A 194 -23.26 -10.15 2.12
N VAL A 195 -22.37 -9.30 2.61
CA VAL A 195 -22.19 -7.92 2.13
C VAL A 195 -21.29 -7.97 0.90
N PRO A 196 -21.78 -7.70 -0.32
CA PRO A 196 -21.01 -7.86 -1.54
C PRO A 196 -19.80 -6.92 -1.58
N ARG A 197 -18.65 -7.45 -2.02
CA ARG A 197 -17.42 -6.70 -2.24
C ARG A 197 -17.65 -5.45 -3.09
N ALA A 198 -18.45 -5.56 -4.15
CA ALA A 198 -18.72 -4.45 -5.05
C ALA A 198 -19.36 -3.23 -4.35
N LEU A 199 -20.18 -3.44 -3.32
CA LEU A 199 -20.75 -2.33 -2.53
C LEU A 199 -19.71 -1.68 -1.61
N LEU A 200 -18.77 -2.47 -1.09
CA LEU A 200 -17.67 -2.00 -0.25
C LEU A 200 -16.66 -1.20 -1.09
N GLU A 201 -16.26 -1.71 -2.24
CA GLU A 201 -15.32 -1.05 -3.17
C GLU A 201 -15.85 0.28 -3.70
N ARG A 202 -17.16 0.41 -3.89
CA ARG A 202 -17.81 1.66 -4.30
C ARG A 202 -18.11 2.61 -3.13
N GLY A 203 -17.83 2.20 -1.90
CA GLY A 203 -18.17 2.97 -0.69
C GLY A 203 -19.67 3.15 -0.47
N GLU A 204 -20.51 2.34 -1.12
CA GLU A 204 -21.96 2.40 -0.95
C GLU A 204 -22.40 1.81 0.39
N VAL A 205 -21.59 0.91 0.95
CA VAL A 205 -21.75 0.32 2.28
C VAL A 205 -20.42 0.45 3.02
N SER A 206 -20.47 0.87 4.29
CA SER A 206 -19.33 0.82 5.21
C SER A 206 -19.56 -0.27 6.25
N MET A 207 -18.55 -1.12 6.46
CA MET A 207 -18.59 -2.14 7.50
C MET A 207 -18.68 -1.54 8.91
N THR A 208 -18.18 -0.33 9.13
CA THR A 208 -18.38 0.41 10.38
C THR A 208 -19.84 0.69 10.64
N ASP A 209 -20.58 1.14 9.62
CA ASP A 209 -22.02 1.41 9.75
C ASP A 209 -22.81 0.10 9.91
N VAL A 210 -22.40 -0.97 9.22
CA VAL A 210 -22.99 -2.30 9.44
C VAL A 210 -22.78 -2.76 10.88
N ILE A 211 -21.57 -2.64 11.42
CA ILE A 211 -21.25 -2.99 12.81
C ILE A 211 -22.10 -2.15 13.79
N ALA A 212 -22.16 -0.84 13.61
CA ALA A 212 -22.97 0.05 14.45
C ALA A 212 -24.47 -0.29 14.40
N GLY A 213 -24.99 -0.71 13.25
CA GLY A 213 -26.37 -1.16 13.11
C GLY A 213 -26.63 -2.47 13.85
N MET A 214 -25.67 -3.41 13.84
CA MET A 214 -25.76 -4.63 14.65
C MET A 214 -25.65 -4.36 16.15
N ALA A 215 -24.89 -3.34 16.52
CA ALA A 215 -24.76 -2.84 17.89
C ALA A 215 -26.03 -2.11 18.39
N GLY A 216 -26.98 -1.80 17.50
CA GLY A 216 -28.29 -1.25 17.88
C GLY A 216 -28.23 0.10 18.58
N GLY A 217 -27.24 0.93 18.26
CA GLY A 217 -27.04 2.22 18.91
C GLY A 217 -26.32 2.15 20.25
N THR A 218 -25.62 1.06 20.56
CA THR A 218 -24.68 1.07 21.70
C THR A 218 -23.37 1.78 21.37
N ALA A 219 -22.61 2.13 22.41
CA ALA A 219 -21.24 2.61 22.28
C ALA A 219 -20.28 1.45 22.00
N VAL A 220 -19.15 1.70 21.31
CA VAL A 220 -18.12 0.68 21.08
C VAL A 220 -17.60 0.09 22.40
N SER A 221 -17.61 0.91 23.46
CA SER A 221 -17.29 0.49 24.81
C SER A 221 -18.32 -0.46 25.46
N GLU A 222 -19.30 -0.99 24.74
CA GLU A 222 -20.16 -2.08 25.22
C GLU A 222 -20.00 -3.35 24.38
N MET A 223 -19.16 -3.28 23.35
CA MET A 223 -18.81 -4.39 22.49
C MET A 223 -17.48 -4.99 22.95
N ASP A 224 -17.33 -6.31 22.80
CA ASP A 224 -16.07 -6.99 23.08
C ASP A 224 -15.71 -7.93 21.92
N LEU A 225 -14.47 -7.85 21.46
CA LEU A 225 -13.89 -8.82 20.54
C LEU A 225 -13.63 -10.12 21.32
N ILE A 226 -14.31 -11.20 20.94
CA ILE A 226 -14.22 -12.51 21.61
C ILE A 226 -13.34 -13.51 20.85
N GLY A 227 -12.90 -13.18 19.64
CA GLY A 227 -11.93 -13.98 18.91
C GLY A 227 -11.70 -13.51 17.49
N THR A 228 -10.49 -13.81 17.00
CA THR A 228 -10.13 -13.69 15.58
C THR A 228 -9.75 -15.06 15.03
N GLU A 229 -9.96 -15.26 13.73
CA GLU A 229 -9.46 -16.41 12.99
C GLU A 229 -8.50 -15.88 11.92
N GLY A 230 -7.27 -16.40 11.89
CA GLY A 230 -6.25 -16.07 10.90
C GLY A 230 -5.69 -14.64 10.94
N ILE A 231 -6.10 -13.79 11.90
CA ILE A 231 -5.64 -12.41 12.03
C ILE A 231 -4.92 -12.22 13.36
N LEU A 232 -3.64 -11.85 13.28
CA LEU A 232 -2.76 -11.66 14.44
C LEU A 232 -2.93 -10.31 15.15
N THR A 233 -3.45 -9.29 14.47
CA THR A 233 -3.81 -8.00 15.05
C THR A 233 -5.18 -8.11 15.72
N GLN A 234 -5.22 -8.11 17.04
CA GLN A 234 -6.46 -8.32 17.80
C GLN A 234 -6.87 -7.06 18.52
N PRO A 235 -7.62 -6.12 17.92
CA PRO A 235 -7.96 -4.86 18.56
C PRO A 235 -8.47 -5.07 19.98
N SER A 236 -7.98 -4.27 20.91
CA SER A 236 -8.26 -4.41 22.33
C SER A 236 -8.93 -3.16 22.86
N ARG A 237 -9.48 -3.28 24.07
CA ARG A 237 -10.11 -2.16 24.79
C ARG A 237 -9.20 -1.53 25.85
N SER A 238 -8.05 -2.14 26.10
CA SER A 238 -7.07 -1.72 27.11
C SER A 238 -5.68 -1.87 26.50
N ASP A 239 -4.75 -1.03 26.91
CA ASP A 239 -3.33 -1.09 26.54
C ASP A 239 -2.57 -2.30 27.17
N GLY A 240 -3.29 -3.22 27.82
CA GLY A 240 -2.74 -4.38 28.51
C GLY A 240 -2.65 -4.21 30.03
N ALA A 241 -3.01 -3.04 30.59
CA ALA A 241 -3.18 -2.88 32.03
C ALA A 241 -4.52 -3.49 32.51
N PRO A 242 -4.58 -4.09 33.72
CA PRO A 242 -5.86 -4.52 34.30
C PRO A 242 -6.76 -3.29 34.54
N GLY A 243 -7.80 -3.14 33.72
CA GLY A 243 -8.69 -1.98 33.78
C GLY A 243 -9.29 -1.61 32.42
N GLY A 244 -10.17 -0.60 32.43
CA GLY A 244 -10.80 -0.05 31.24
C GLY A 244 -9.83 0.71 30.32
N PRO A 245 -10.34 1.54 29.39
CA PRO A 245 -9.49 2.22 28.43
C PRO A 245 -8.43 3.13 29.09
N PRO A 246 -7.34 3.46 28.38
CA PRO A 246 -6.28 4.32 28.88
C PRO A 246 -6.81 5.60 29.54
N ALA A 247 -6.10 6.09 30.56
CA ALA A 247 -6.49 7.31 31.25
C ALA A 247 -6.53 8.50 30.29
N GLY A 248 -7.67 9.21 30.24
CA GLY A 248 -7.89 10.33 29.32
C GLY A 248 -8.43 9.93 27.94
N SER A 249 -8.74 8.65 27.70
CA SER A 249 -9.47 8.24 26.51
C SER A 249 -10.81 8.97 26.37
N PRO A 250 -11.20 9.37 25.15
CA PRO A 250 -12.50 9.99 24.90
C PRO A 250 -13.65 9.07 25.33
N VAL A 251 -14.74 9.67 25.77
CA VAL A 251 -15.96 8.94 26.13
C VAL A 251 -16.60 8.41 24.86
N SER A 252 -16.75 7.08 24.78
CA SER A 252 -17.45 6.42 23.68
C SER A 252 -18.92 6.81 23.69
N THR A 253 -19.44 7.31 22.57
CA THR A 253 -20.86 7.64 22.41
C THR A 253 -21.55 6.62 21.51
N PRO A 254 -22.85 6.36 21.73
CA PRO A 254 -23.72 5.69 20.75
C PRO A 254 -23.54 6.19 19.32
N ARG A 255 -23.57 5.27 18.35
CA ARG A 255 -23.65 5.58 16.91
C ARG A 255 -24.79 4.81 16.28
N THR A 256 -25.61 5.52 15.52
CA THR A 256 -26.59 4.88 14.63
C THR A 256 -25.86 4.33 13.42
N GLY A 257 -26.07 3.06 13.11
CA GLY A 257 -25.55 2.44 11.90
C GLY A 257 -26.65 1.96 10.96
N MET A 258 -26.27 1.09 10.02
CA MET A 258 -27.16 0.50 9.02
C MET A 258 -27.81 -0.76 9.56
N SER A 259 -29.13 -0.77 9.66
CA SER A 259 -29.88 -1.95 10.09
C SER A 259 -29.73 -3.10 9.09
N LEU A 260 -29.95 -4.33 9.56
CA LEU A 260 -29.89 -5.51 8.69
C LEU A 260 -30.91 -5.45 7.53
N GLU A 261 -32.04 -4.79 7.74
CA GLU A 261 -33.08 -4.63 6.71
C GLU A 261 -32.67 -3.60 5.65
N GLU A 262 -32.17 -2.43 6.07
CA GLU A 262 -31.61 -1.44 5.14
C GLU A 262 -30.47 -2.03 4.32
N LEU A 263 -29.60 -2.83 4.95
CA LEU A 263 -28.51 -3.52 4.27
C LEU A 263 -29.03 -4.52 3.22
N ARG A 264 -30.06 -5.32 3.55
CA ARG A 264 -30.71 -6.23 2.58
C ARG A 264 -31.30 -5.47 1.40
N GLN A 265 -31.99 -4.36 1.65
CA GLN A 265 -32.56 -3.54 0.60
C GLN A 265 -31.47 -3.01 -0.33
N ARG A 266 -30.36 -2.52 0.23
CA ARG A 266 -29.23 -2.00 -0.54
C ARG A 266 -28.58 -3.07 -1.41
N ILE A 267 -28.44 -4.29 -0.87
CA ILE A 267 -27.96 -5.46 -1.63
C ILE A 267 -28.92 -5.78 -2.78
N ALA A 268 -30.23 -5.80 -2.53
CA ALA A 268 -31.23 -6.10 -3.56
C ALA A 268 -31.25 -5.05 -4.69
N THR A 269 -31.14 -3.76 -4.33
CA THR A 269 -31.05 -2.67 -5.30
C THR A 269 -29.76 -2.72 -6.12
N GLY A 270 -28.62 -2.91 -5.46
CA GLY A 270 -27.31 -3.02 -6.13
C GLY A 270 -27.17 -4.26 -7.01
N SER A 271 -27.89 -5.35 -6.71
CA SER A 271 -27.95 -6.55 -7.55
C SER A 271 -28.80 -6.37 -8.80
N SER A 272 -29.73 -5.40 -8.80
CA SER A 272 -30.66 -5.15 -9.91
C SER A 272 -30.02 -4.30 -11.03
N SER A 273 -28.98 -3.52 -10.72
CA SER A 273 -28.23 -2.74 -11.71
C SER A 273 -27.20 -3.55 -12.51
N ASP A 274 -26.86 -4.76 -12.06
CA ASP A 274 -25.92 -5.67 -12.75
C ASP A 274 -26.57 -6.47 -13.90
N GLY A 275 -27.87 -6.23 -14.16
CA GLY A 275 -28.69 -7.01 -15.09
C GLY A 275 -29.44 -6.19 -16.13
N THR A 276 -28.89 -5.08 -16.63
CA THR A 276 -29.32 -4.44 -17.89
C THR A 276 -28.25 -3.46 -18.36
N ASP A 277 -27.26 -3.95 -19.10
CA ASP A 277 -26.40 -3.09 -19.93
C ASP A 277 -26.46 -3.61 -21.38
N ASP A 278 -27.65 -3.44 -21.97
CA ASP A 278 -27.85 -3.51 -23.41
C ASP A 278 -27.58 -2.10 -23.96
N GLY A 279 -26.36 -1.92 -24.49
CA GLY A 279 -26.00 -0.94 -25.51
C GLY A 279 -26.72 0.41 -25.51
N ALA A 280 -26.44 1.26 -24.54
CA ALA A 280 -26.54 2.71 -24.71
C ALA A 280 -25.40 3.37 -23.94
N VAL A 281 -24.33 3.70 -24.68
CA VAL A 281 -23.21 4.48 -24.17
C VAL A 281 -23.72 5.91 -23.94
N ASP A 282 -24.31 6.16 -22.77
CA ASP A 282 -24.39 7.53 -22.27
C ASP A 282 -22.97 7.91 -21.84
N GLU A 283 -22.38 8.85 -22.57
CA GLU A 283 -21.03 9.33 -22.30
C GLU A 283 -20.90 9.74 -20.83
N PRO A 284 -19.91 9.22 -20.08
CA PRO A 284 -19.65 9.68 -18.74
C PRO A 284 -19.29 11.17 -18.78
N VAL A 285 -20.08 12.01 -18.11
CA VAL A 285 -19.71 13.38 -17.77
C VAL A 285 -18.55 13.30 -16.80
N GLY A 286 -17.34 13.31 -17.37
CA GLY A 286 -16.09 13.04 -16.68
C GLY A 286 -15.30 11.90 -17.32
N GLY A 287 -15.17 11.89 -18.65
CA GLY A 287 -14.22 10.99 -19.32
C GLY A 287 -12.82 11.11 -18.70
N PRO A 288 -12.00 10.04 -18.74
CA PRO A 288 -10.65 10.08 -18.20
C PRO A 288 -9.97 11.33 -18.72
N ALA A 289 -9.36 12.12 -17.84
CA ALA A 289 -8.60 13.31 -18.20
C ALA A 289 -7.78 12.94 -19.44
N ARG A 290 -8.11 13.53 -20.59
CA ARG A 290 -7.54 13.16 -21.89
C ARG A 290 -6.03 13.13 -21.69
N LEU A 291 -5.46 11.92 -21.64
CA LEU A 291 -4.02 11.76 -21.54
C LEU A 291 -3.48 12.45 -22.78
N GLY A 292 -2.73 13.53 -22.55
CA GLY A 292 -2.08 14.27 -23.62
C GLY A 292 -1.19 13.35 -24.46
N PRO A 293 -0.73 13.80 -25.64
CA PRO A 293 0.11 12.98 -26.49
C PRO A 293 1.28 12.40 -25.70
N VAL A 294 1.47 11.08 -25.83
CA VAL A 294 2.57 10.37 -25.20
C VAL A 294 3.84 10.67 -25.98
N VAL A 295 4.84 11.24 -25.31
CA VAL A 295 6.14 11.61 -25.89
C VAL A 295 7.24 10.68 -25.37
N PRO A 296 8.27 10.38 -26.19
CA PRO A 296 9.39 9.57 -25.75
C PRO A 296 10.19 10.29 -24.66
N PHE A 297 10.81 9.52 -23.77
CA PHE A 297 11.73 10.10 -22.78
C PHE A 297 13.00 10.62 -23.49
N GLN A 298 13.39 11.86 -23.20
CA GLN A 298 14.58 12.50 -23.75
C GLN A 298 15.45 13.01 -22.59
N PRO A 299 16.56 12.33 -22.26
CA PRO A 299 17.44 12.78 -21.19
C PRO A 299 18.20 14.04 -21.61
N GLY A 300 18.26 15.04 -20.73
CA GLY A 300 19.15 16.19 -20.88
C GLY A 300 20.50 16.02 -20.19
N MET A 301 20.66 14.95 -19.41
CA MET A 301 21.95 14.51 -18.87
C MET A 301 22.28 13.09 -19.34
N THR A 302 23.54 12.86 -19.65
CA THR A 302 24.08 11.52 -19.83
C THR A 302 24.23 10.81 -18.49
N ILE A 303 24.23 9.48 -18.50
CA ILE A 303 24.46 8.68 -17.29
C ILE A 303 25.80 9.04 -16.63
N LEU A 304 26.85 9.32 -17.42
CA LEU A 304 28.17 9.67 -16.89
C LEU A 304 28.19 11.04 -16.19
N GLU A 305 27.49 12.03 -16.73
CA GLU A 305 27.36 13.35 -16.07
C GLU A 305 26.60 13.23 -14.73
N VAL A 306 25.59 12.36 -14.68
CA VAL A 306 24.88 12.08 -13.43
C VAL A 306 25.80 11.41 -12.40
N LEU A 307 26.61 10.43 -12.83
CA LEU A 307 27.57 9.78 -11.92
C LEU A 307 28.62 10.75 -11.39
N ASP A 308 29.20 11.59 -12.25
CA ASP A 308 30.19 12.58 -11.85
C ASP A 308 29.62 13.56 -10.82
N MET A 309 28.39 14.02 -11.05
CA MET A 309 27.66 14.84 -10.07
C MET A 309 27.46 14.11 -8.74
N VAL A 310 26.97 12.87 -8.76
CA VAL A 310 26.77 12.06 -7.55
C VAL A 310 28.09 11.88 -6.81
N GLU A 311 29.18 11.57 -7.51
CA GLU A 311 30.52 11.41 -6.92
C GLU A 311 31.01 12.69 -6.24
N GLN A 312 30.82 13.85 -6.87
CA GLN A 312 31.20 15.14 -6.27
C GLN A 312 30.39 15.44 -5.00
N ILE A 313 29.07 15.18 -5.00
CA ILE A 313 28.22 15.40 -3.82
C ILE A 313 28.60 14.45 -2.68
N LEU A 314 28.85 13.17 -2.98
CA LEU A 314 29.31 12.20 -1.97
C LEU A 314 30.70 12.54 -1.44
N ALA A 315 31.56 13.18 -2.23
CA ALA A 315 32.86 13.69 -1.79
C ALA A 315 32.75 14.96 -0.91
N GLY A 316 31.55 15.53 -0.74
CA GLY A 316 31.28 16.68 0.11
C GLY A 316 31.30 18.03 -0.60
N SER A 317 31.31 18.06 -1.93
CA SER A 317 31.18 19.31 -2.68
C SER A 317 29.79 19.95 -2.46
N PRO A 318 29.70 21.28 -2.32
CA PRO A 318 28.41 21.97 -2.21
C PRO A 318 27.52 21.76 -3.44
N ALA A 319 26.24 21.45 -3.23
CA ALA A 319 25.33 21.11 -4.32
C ALA A 319 25.16 22.24 -5.35
N ASP A 320 25.10 23.48 -4.90
CA ASP A 320 25.01 24.67 -5.76
C ASP A 320 26.26 24.85 -6.64
N GLU A 321 27.45 24.58 -6.11
CA GLU A 321 28.70 24.62 -6.88
C GLU A 321 28.74 23.53 -7.96
N VAL A 322 28.39 22.29 -7.60
CA VAL A 322 28.35 21.15 -8.53
C VAL A 322 27.32 21.41 -9.65
N LEU A 323 26.12 21.89 -9.31
CA LEU A 323 25.08 22.22 -10.27
C LEU A 323 25.50 23.36 -11.22
N THR A 324 26.15 24.40 -10.68
CA THR A 324 26.63 25.53 -11.50
C THR A 324 27.76 25.10 -12.44
N ALA A 325 28.67 24.24 -11.97
CA ALA A 325 29.73 23.66 -12.78
C ALA A 325 29.16 22.76 -13.91
N ALA A 326 28.05 22.06 -13.65
CA ALA A 326 27.29 21.31 -14.64
C ALA A 326 26.45 22.19 -15.59
N GLY A 327 26.58 23.52 -15.51
CA GLY A 327 25.91 24.46 -16.41
C GLY A 327 24.50 24.86 -16.01
N ALA A 328 24.04 24.47 -14.81
CA ALA A 328 22.75 24.90 -14.29
C ALA A 328 22.81 26.33 -13.74
N ARG A 329 21.67 27.02 -13.79
CA ARG A 329 21.50 28.35 -13.21
C ARG A 329 20.32 28.34 -12.23
N PRO A 330 20.37 29.15 -11.16
CA PRO A 330 19.22 29.33 -10.29
C PRO A 330 17.99 29.75 -11.10
N ALA A 331 16.94 28.96 -11.06
CA ALA A 331 15.69 29.19 -11.77
C ALA A 331 14.55 28.43 -11.09
N PRO A 332 13.33 28.99 -11.03
CA PRO A 332 12.19 28.29 -10.45
C PRO A 332 11.89 26.97 -11.18
N VAL A 333 11.62 25.93 -10.40
CA VAL A 333 11.17 24.60 -10.87
C VAL A 333 9.77 24.34 -10.32
N LEU A 334 9.10 23.29 -10.79
CA LEU A 334 7.87 22.84 -10.15
C LEU A 334 8.10 22.73 -8.63
N ASP A 335 7.22 23.34 -7.85
CA ASP A 335 7.25 23.34 -6.36
C ASP A 335 8.33 24.20 -5.67
N GLY A 336 8.98 25.15 -6.36
CA GLY A 336 9.70 26.24 -5.69
C GLY A 336 11.07 26.62 -6.29
N PRO A 337 12.03 27.07 -5.47
CA PRO A 337 13.36 27.43 -5.94
C PRO A 337 14.13 26.18 -6.40
N GLY A 338 14.90 26.30 -7.46
CA GLY A 338 15.72 25.21 -7.97
C GLY A 338 16.79 25.70 -8.94
N TYR A 339 17.32 24.75 -9.71
CA TYR A 339 18.33 24.98 -10.74
C TYR A 339 17.85 24.38 -12.05
N ARG A 340 18.09 25.08 -13.16
CA ARG A 340 17.78 24.59 -14.51
C ARG A 340 19.00 24.66 -15.41
N ALA A 341 19.15 23.66 -16.26
CA ALA A 341 20.09 23.63 -17.36
C ALA A 341 19.37 23.20 -18.64
N GLN A 342 20.11 23.03 -19.73
CA GLN A 342 19.54 22.60 -21.00
C GLN A 342 19.06 21.14 -20.91
N GLY A 343 17.75 20.95 -20.74
CA GLY A 343 17.12 19.62 -20.77
C GLY A 343 17.08 18.89 -19.43
N TRP A 344 17.41 19.53 -18.31
CA TRP A 344 17.31 18.92 -16.98
C TRP A 344 17.17 20.00 -15.90
N TYR A 345 16.75 19.59 -14.71
CA TYR A 345 16.58 20.50 -13.57
C TYR A 345 16.88 19.80 -12.25
N ALA A 346 17.14 20.58 -11.21
CA ALA A 346 17.45 20.05 -9.89
C ALA A 346 16.79 20.87 -8.77
N ARG A 347 16.49 20.16 -7.68
CA ARG A 347 15.90 20.67 -6.45
C ARG A 347 16.84 20.35 -5.28
N PRO A 348 17.61 21.33 -4.79
CA PRO A 348 18.35 21.15 -3.56
C PRO A 348 17.37 21.11 -2.37
N HIS A 349 17.70 20.32 -1.35
CA HIS A 349 17.01 20.29 -0.07
C HIS A 349 18.03 20.53 1.06
N SER A 350 17.55 20.73 2.28
CA SER A 350 18.42 21.08 3.41
C SER A 350 19.50 20.05 3.72
N ASP A 351 19.29 18.79 3.31
CA ASP A 351 20.15 17.64 3.58
C ASP A 351 20.62 16.92 2.30
N GLY A 352 20.44 17.50 1.11
CA GLY A 352 20.87 16.87 -0.13
C GLY A 352 20.38 17.53 -1.42
N LEU A 353 20.31 16.72 -2.48
CA LEU A 353 20.00 17.13 -3.84
C LEU A 353 19.13 16.10 -4.57
N GLU A 354 18.06 16.54 -5.24
CA GLU A 354 17.33 15.75 -6.22
C GLU A 354 17.52 16.34 -7.63
N VAL A 355 17.92 15.52 -8.59
CA VAL A 355 18.17 15.92 -9.99
C VAL A 355 17.22 15.16 -10.89
N ALA A 356 16.39 15.87 -11.64
CA ALA A 356 15.60 15.32 -12.72
C ALA A 356 16.41 15.36 -14.02
N VAL A 357 16.69 14.20 -14.58
CA VAL A 357 17.62 14.02 -15.73
C VAL A 357 16.99 14.35 -17.09
N SER A 358 15.73 14.80 -17.10
CA SER A 358 14.99 15.22 -18.28
C SER A 358 14.31 16.56 -18.03
N PRO A 359 13.87 17.29 -19.07
CA PRO A 359 13.11 18.50 -18.86
C PRO A 359 11.76 18.18 -18.22
N GLU A 360 11.16 19.17 -17.58
CA GLU A 360 9.77 19.08 -17.15
C GLU A 360 8.88 18.81 -18.39
N PRO A 361 7.94 17.85 -18.32
CA PRO A 361 7.04 17.59 -19.42
C PRO A 361 6.23 18.85 -19.75
N ALA A 362 6.04 19.12 -21.04
CA ALA A 362 5.20 20.23 -21.47
C ALA A 362 3.77 20.03 -20.93
N ALA A 363 3.11 21.13 -20.57
CA ALA A 363 1.74 21.07 -20.04
C ALA A 363 0.82 20.29 -20.99
N GLY A 364 0.10 19.31 -20.45
CA GLY A 364 -0.78 18.46 -21.24
C GLY A 364 -0.04 17.46 -22.14
N THR A 365 1.20 17.08 -21.82
CA THR A 365 1.91 15.94 -22.44
C THR A 365 2.25 14.89 -21.38
N CYS A 366 2.34 13.63 -21.79
CA CYS A 366 2.74 12.54 -20.91
C CYS A 366 4.01 11.88 -21.45
N ILE A 367 5.03 11.71 -20.61
CA ILE A 367 6.19 10.92 -21.03
C ILE A 367 5.82 9.43 -20.97
N SER A 368 6.32 8.63 -21.93
CA SER A 368 6.22 7.16 -21.90
C SER A 368 6.68 6.60 -20.56
N VAL A 369 5.78 5.88 -19.86
CA VAL A 369 6.07 5.22 -18.59
C VAL A 369 7.18 4.19 -18.78
N ARG A 370 7.08 3.39 -19.85
CA ARG A 370 8.08 2.37 -20.20
C ARG A 370 9.46 2.97 -20.45
N ASP A 371 9.54 4.09 -21.17
CA ASP A 371 10.84 4.72 -21.47
C ASP A 371 11.50 5.26 -20.19
N ARG A 372 10.72 5.89 -19.30
CA ARG A 372 11.22 6.34 -17.99
C ARG A 372 11.73 5.18 -17.15
N ALA A 373 10.94 4.11 -17.03
CA ALA A 373 11.33 2.92 -16.26
C ALA A 373 12.60 2.27 -16.82
N ASN A 374 12.70 2.15 -18.15
CA ASN A 374 13.90 1.63 -18.81
C ASN A 374 15.13 2.50 -18.54
N TYR A 375 15.03 3.82 -18.68
CA TYR A 375 16.17 4.71 -18.43
C TYR A 375 16.59 4.68 -16.95
N ALA A 376 15.63 4.74 -16.02
CA ALA A 376 15.90 4.63 -14.59
C ALA A 376 16.56 3.28 -14.25
N TRP A 377 16.16 2.19 -14.91
CA TRP A 377 16.79 0.88 -14.76
C TRP A 377 18.26 0.87 -15.18
N TYR A 378 18.59 1.42 -16.36
CA TYR A 378 19.97 1.51 -16.83
C TYR A 378 20.84 2.40 -15.94
N LEU A 379 20.30 3.52 -15.48
CA LEU A 379 20.99 4.42 -14.57
C LEU A 379 21.25 3.75 -13.21
N ALA A 380 20.24 3.09 -12.64
CA ALA A 380 20.39 2.35 -11.39
C ALA A 380 21.39 1.19 -11.53
N LYS A 381 21.40 0.48 -12.67
CA LYS A 381 22.42 -0.56 -12.93
C LYS A 381 23.83 0.01 -13.00
N THR A 382 23.99 1.23 -13.52
CA THR A 382 25.30 1.88 -13.58
C THR A 382 25.78 2.28 -12.19
N ILE A 383 24.88 2.79 -11.34
CA ILE A 383 25.17 3.07 -9.93
C ILE A 383 25.49 1.77 -9.16
N GLU A 384 24.76 0.69 -9.42
CA GLU A 384 25.01 -0.63 -8.83
C GLU A 384 26.42 -1.15 -9.15
N HIS A 385 26.90 -1.00 -10.39
CA HIS A 385 28.27 -1.35 -10.76
C HIS A 385 29.34 -0.54 -10.00
N ARG A 386 29.00 0.69 -9.58
CA ARG A 386 29.94 1.62 -8.94
C ARG A 386 29.96 1.48 -7.41
N TYR A 387 28.80 1.28 -6.80
CA TYR A 387 28.60 1.33 -5.34
C TYR A 387 28.18 -0.01 -4.72
N GLY A 388 27.89 -1.03 -5.55
CA GLY A 388 27.47 -2.34 -5.10
C GLY A 388 25.95 -2.53 -5.14
N ALA A 389 25.48 -3.62 -4.53
CA ALA A 389 24.06 -3.98 -4.52
C ALA A 389 23.20 -2.88 -3.89
N PRO A 390 21.97 -2.66 -4.39
CA PRO A 390 21.05 -1.72 -3.76
C PRO A 390 20.63 -2.21 -2.37
N PHE A 391 20.48 -1.26 -1.44
CA PHE A 391 19.81 -1.51 -0.17
C PHE A 391 18.36 -1.96 -0.39
N GLY A 392 17.68 -1.37 -1.36
CA GLY A 392 16.35 -1.82 -1.73
C GLY A 392 15.91 -1.35 -3.10
N LEU A 393 14.86 -1.99 -3.59
CA LEU A 393 14.25 -1.67 -4.87
C LEU A 393 12.74 -1.78 -4.79
N ARG A 394 12.08 -1.09 -5.73
CA ARG A 394 10.67 -1.29 -6.07
C ARG A 394 10.51 -1.22 -7.58
N ALA A 395 9.63 -2.07 -8.12
CA ALA A 395 9.18 -2.04 -9.51
C ALA A 395 7.70 -2.43 -9.56
N SER A 396 6.88 -1.77 -10.39
CA SER A 396 5.47 -2.11 -10.54
C SER A 396 5.04 -2.24 -12.00
N SER A 397 3.94 -2.95 -12.22
CA SER A 397 3.28 -3.06 -13.53
C SER A 397 2.67 -1.73 -14.01
N THR A 398 2.62 -0.73 -13.13
CA THR A 398 2.17 0.65 -13.43
C THR A 398 3.34 1.61 -13.68
N GLY A 399 4.59 1.14 -13.56
CA GLY A 399 5.79 1.92 -13.83
C GLY A 399 6.34 2.72 -12.66
N ALA A 400 5.87 2.46 -11.44
CA ALA A 400 6.60 2.88 -10.26
C ALA A 400 7.91 2.10 -10.19
N PHE A 401 9.02 2.81 -10.12
CA PHE A 401 10.33 2.19 -9.96
C PHE A 401 11.20 3.09 -9.10
N TRP A 402 11.91 2.48 -8.14
CA TRP A 402 13.05 3.12 -7.50
C TRP A 402 14.09 2.10 -7.05
N ARG A 403 15.33 2.53 -6.90
CA ARG A 403 16.39 1.80 -6.21
C ARG A 403 17.16 2.71 -5.29
N LEU A 404 17.38 2.25 -4.07
CA LEU A 404 18.12 2.95 -3.03
C LEU A 404 19.44 2.24 -2.78
N PHE A 405 20.54 2.99 -2.78
CA PHE A 405 21.89 2.53 -2.49
C PHE A 405 22.40 3.22 -1.23
N GLN A 406 23.07 2.48 -0.35
CA GLN A 406 23.71 3.03 0.84
C GLN A 406 25.20 3.23 0.58
N VAL A 407 25.70 4.45 0.77
CA VAL A 407 27.12 4.79 0.65
C VAL A 407 27.54 5.51 1.94
N GLY A 408 28.04 4.73 2.90
CA GLY A 408 28.31 5.24 4.25
C GLY A 408 27.02 5.74 4.93
N GLY A 409 27.03 6.99 5.40
CA GLY A 409 25.85 7.64 5.99
C GLY A 409 24.92 8.31 4.96
N GLN A 410 25.28 8.30 3.68
CA GLN A 410 24.51 8.89 2.59
C GLN A 410 23.77 7.82 1.80
N GLY A 411 22.69 8.23 1.12
CA GLY A 411 21.94 7.40 0.20
C GLY A 411 21.96 8.00 -1.21
N ILE A 412 21.85 7.12 -2.21
CA ILE A 412 21.57 7.48 -3.59
C ILE A 412 20.27 6.79 -3.97
N GLU A 413 19.28 7.54 -4.44
CA GLU A 413 18.06 6.95 -4.97
C GLU A 413 17.92 7.27 -6.45
N VAL A 414 17.68 6.26 -7.27
CA VAL A 414 17.20 6.44 -8.65
C VAL A 414 15.72 6.12 -8.67
N SER A 415 14.89 7.00 -9.22
CA SER A 415 13.44 6.81 -9.27
C SER A 415 12.85 7.21 -10.62
N SER A 416 11.84 6.49 -11.09
CA SER A 416 10.98 6.93 -12.19
C SER A 416 9.65 7.41 -11.62
N GLY A 417 9.68 8.59 -11.00
CA GLY A 417 8.50 9.23 -10.42
C GLY A 417 7.47 9.70 -11.45
N THR A 418 6.49 10.46 -10.98
CA THR A 418 5.47 11.08 -11.82
C THR A 418 6.11 12.13 -12.74
N GLY A 419 6.32 11.77 -14.00
CA GLY A 419 6.66 12.70 -15.07
C GLY A 419 8.14 12.77 -15.47
N THR A 420 9.08 12.21 -14.71
CA THR A 420 10.52 12.18 -15.08
C THR A 420 11.29 11.08 -14.35
N VAL A 421 12.58 10.92 -14.68
CA VAL A 421 13.54 10.10 -13.92
C VAL A 421 14.36 11.03 -13.05
N THR A 422 14.44 10.72 -11.76
CA THR A 422 15.20 11.49 -10.77
C THR A 422 16.35 10.67 -10.18
N VAL A 423 17.42 11.37 -9.81
CA VAL A 423 18.47 10.87 -8.93
C VAL A 423 18.57 11.76 -7.72
N GLY A 424 18.35 11.19 -6.55
CA GLY A 424 18.51 11.86 -5.25
C GLY A 424 19.81 11.45 -4.58
N VAL A 425 20.50 12.41 -3.96
CA VAL A 425 21.59 12.18 -3.02
C VAL A 425 21.27 12.91 -1.72
N SER A 426 21.21 12.20 -0.61
CA SER A 426 20.81 12.74 0.69
C SER A 426 21.42 11.89 1.81
N SER A 427 21.07 12.19 3.07
CA SER A 427 21.28 11.22 4.14
C SER A 427 20.53 9.90 3.84
N PHE A 428 21.12 8.76 4.20
CA PHE A 428 20.46 7.47 3.99
C PHE A 428 19.14 7.37 4.76
N GLU A 429 19.12 7.93 5.98
CA GLU A 429 17.95 7.98 6.85
C GLU A 429 16.78 8.76 6.24
N HIS A 430 17.05 9.83 5.48
CA HIS A 430 16.03 10.55 4.73
C HIS A 430 15.28 9.63 3.76
N PHE A 431 16.01 8.86 2.96
CA PHE A 431 15.38 7.94 1.99
C PHE A 431 14.68 6.77 2.67
N LEU A 432 15.24 6.27 3.77
CA LEU A 432 14.57 5.24 4.54
C LEU A 432 13.22 5.72 5.08
N ALA A 433 13.16 6.94 5.62
CA ALA A 433 11.92 7.54 6.12
C ALA A 433 10.94 7.85 4.99
N ARG A 434 11.43 8.22 3.80
CA ARG A 434 10.55 8.50 2.67
C ARG A 434 9.93 7.25 2.06
N ASN A 435 10.70 6.16 1.95
CA ASN A 435 10.30 4.97 1.18
C ASN A 435 9.68 3.86 2.03
N TYR A 436 9.94 3.86 3.34
CA TYR A 436 9.52 2.80 4.27
C TYR A 436 8.95 3.35 5.59
N ALA A 437 8.37 4.56 5.58
CA ALA A 437 7.59 5.07 6.71
C ALA A 437 6.25 4.36 6.88
#